data_AF-A0A4R5W8Q8-F1
#
_entry.id   AF-A0A4R5W8Q8-F1
#
_cell.length_a   1.000
_cell.length_b   1.000
_cell.length_c   1.000
_cell.angle_alpha   90.00
_cell.angle_beta   90.00
_cell.angle_gamma   90.00
#
_symmetry.space_group_name_H-M   'P 1'
#
loop_
_entity.id
_entity.type
_entity.pdbx_description
1 polymer ?
#
loop_
_entity_poly.entity_id
_entity_poly.type
_entity_poly.pdbx_seq_one_letter_code
_entity_poly.pdbx_strand_id
1 'polypeptide(L)'
;MIDVTVGDLLGHRSTGVRTVESIVRAARRSVAQRDEPADTSQASATDGVNRLLECLDGRDRKVLLAREWAPAKVTQECLSAELGVHPTWLWRNESRIRSRFAERLGEQAHSQVRQFAEDLGGRLGVYVPRSNVESEIRRFGVEPTTEAAWLLLYVAGPYRERDGWFEKIPEDGGQRVDAAVRDLYRTEPMPALSVLTDVLTAAGMRRAVVPAYLDAHGLREIAGVYVPSSAGLSDKVAAVLKANVEPMTADEISTVVGENTSARAVLKALHGNAAFVRTSRTRWTLADREVSAYGGIAQELKNRVADAGGRVAVRALLDDMLDAFPDIKESSIRTYLATLAFVVEGGMVRCRRPEDPWPIVSSLNTVPGASHRSDGCVQLAIPVTTQVLRGSGLSIEPPVAQAIGVAPGLSRDFETDHGPVPVAWDPAEPAAPNMGSARQLAHAVDAELGDLLVLIFDPVAGTLRADGVEGKITG
;
A
#
# COMPACT_ATOMS: atom_id res chain seq x y z
N MET A 1 -4.83 62.10 -38.14
CA MET A 1 -6.00 61.22 -38.32
C MET A 1 -6.73 61.75 -39.54
N ILE A 2 -6.82 60.96 -40.61
CA ILE A 2 -7.59 61.35 -41.80
C ILE A 2 -9.05 61.15 -41.42
N ASP A 3 -9.84 62.22 -41.43
CA ASP A 3 -11.25 62.21 -41.09
C ASP A 3 -12.00 61.64 -42.31
N VAL A 4 -12.25 60.33 -42.30
CA VAL A 4 -12.92 59.63 -43.41
C VAL A 4 -14.42 59.83 -43.26
N THR A 5 -15.02 60.54 -44.21
CA THR A 5 -16.44 60.84 -44.20
C THR A 5 -17.27 59.71 -44.83
N VAL A 6 -18.58 59.71 -44.55
CA VAL A 6 -19.54 58.80 -45.24
C VAL A 6 -19.49 58.99 -46.77
N GLY A 7 -19.17 60.19 -47.24
CA GLY A 7 -18.96 60.49 -48.65
C GLY A 7 -17.76 59.76 -49.26
N ASP A 8 -16.66 59.64 -48.51
CA ASP A 8 -15.44 58.95 -48.95
C ASP A 8 -15.66 57.43 -49.08
N LEU A 9 -16.49 56.86 -48.21
CA LEU A 9 -16.86 55.43 -48.26
C LEU A 9 -17.78 55.09 -49.45
N LEU A 10 -18.62 56.04 -49.87
CA LEU A 10 -19.50 55.88 -51.04
C LEU A 10 -18.78 56.08 -52.38
N GLY A 11 -17.59 56.70 -52.38
CA GLY A 11 -16.75 56.88 -53.58
C GLY A 11 -15.95 55.64 -53.98
N HIS A 12 -15.90 54.60 -53.15
CA HIS A 12 -15.12 53.40 -53.41
C HIS A 12 -15.88 52.46 -54.36
N ARG A 13 -15.24 52.06 -55.48
CA ARG A 13 -15.86 51.26 -56.58
C ARG A 13 -16.48 49.92 -56.17
N SER A 14 -16.25 49.47 -54.94
CA SER A 14 -16.69 48.18 -54.38
C SER A 14 -17.70 48.30 -53.23
N THR A 15 -18.17 49.50 -52.89
CA THR A 15 -18.97 49.74 -51.68
C THR A 15 -20.34 50.33 -52.01
N GLY A 16 -21.36 49.47 -52.05
CA GLY A 16 -22.75 49.90 -52.23
C GLY A 16 -23.34 50.57 -50.98
N VAL A 17 -24.40 51.36 -51.15
CA VAL A 17 -25.10 52.10 -50.07
C VAL A 17 -25.43 51.22 -48.86
N ARG A 18 -25.89 49.97 -49.09
CA ARG A 18 -26.18 49.00 -48.03
C ARG A 18 -24.97 48.59 -47.19
N THR A 19 -23.78 48.55 -47.80
CA THR A 19 -22.52 48.23 -47.10
C THR A 19 -22.12 49.39 -46.19
N VAL A 20 -22.25 50.63 -46.68
CA VAL A 20 -21.99 51.84 -45.88
C VAL A 20 -22.99 51.96 -44.72
N GLU A 21 -24.27 51.72 -44.96
CA GLU A 21 -25.29 51.68 -43.91
C GLU A 21 -24.99 50.62 -42.85
N SER A 22 -24.52 49.44 -43.26
CA SER A 22 -24.15 48.36 -42.34
C SER A 22 -22.95 48.73 -41.48
N ILE A 23 -21.93 49.38 -42.07
CA ILE A 23 -20.74 49.88 -41.36
C ILE A 23 -21.13 50.98 -40.37
N VAL A 24 -21.92 51.97 -40.80
CA VAL A 24 -22.37 53.07 -39.92
C VAL A 24 -23.26 52.55 -38.79
N ARG A 25 -24.14 51.58 -39.07
CA ARG A 25 -24.99 50.97 -38.03
C ARG A 25 -24.19 50.13 -37.05
N ALA A 26 -23.14 49.43 -37.50
CA ALA A 26 -22.21 48.71 -36.62
C ALA A 26 -21.38 49.67 -35.76
N ALA A 27 -20.87 50.75 -36.35
CA ALA A 27 -20.13 51.79 -35.63
C ALA A 27 -21.00 52.49 -34.58
N ARG A 28 -22.25 52.86 -34.92
CA ARG A 28 -23.20 53.44 -33.96
C ARG A 28 -23.56 52.49 -32.83
N ARG A 29 -23.70 51.18 -33.10
CA ARG A 29 -23.91 50.17 -32.05
C ARG A 29 -22.69 50.06 -31.13
N SER A 30 -21.49 50.06 -31.71
CA SER A 30 -20.25 49.99 -30.93
C SER A 30 -20.02 51.23 -30.06
N VAL A 31 -20.40 52.42 -30.53
CA VAL A 31 -20.38 53.66 -29.74
C VAL A 31 -21.46 53.64 -28.66
N ALA A 32 -22.69 53.23 -28.97
CA ALA A 32 -23.76 53.11 -27.97
C ALA A 32 -23.43 52.10 -26.86
N GLN A 33 -22.76 51.00 -27.19
CA GLN A 33 -22.24 50.01 -26.21
C GLN A 33 -21.04 50.55 -25.40
N ARG A 34 -20.36 51.59 -25.89
CA ARG A 34 -19.25 52.27 -25.20
C ARG A 34 -19.73 53.37 -24.25
N ASP A 35 -20.83 54.03 -24.62
CA ASP A 35 -21.40 55.18 -23.92
C ASP A 35 -22.52 54.81 -22.94
N GLU A 36 -22.94 53.54 -22.87
CA GLU A 36 -23.79 53.07 -21.78
C GLU A 36 -22.98 53.16 -20.47
N PRO A 37 -23.40 54.01 -19.50
CA PRO A 37 -22.78 54.01 -18.19
C PRO A 37 -22.98 52.61 -17.62
N ALA A 38 -21.89 51.96 -17.19
CA ALA A 38 -21.95 50.70 -16.49
C ALA A 38 -22.83 50.89 -15.25
N ASP A 39 -24.12 50.56 -15.37
CA ASP A 39 -25.02 50.45 -14.24
C ASP A 39 -24.40 49.40 -13.32
N THR A 40 -23.69 49.91 -12.32
CA THR A 40 -22.86 49.18 -11.38
C THR A 40 -23.70 48.66 -10.22
N SER A 41 -25.00 48.49 -10.47
CA SER A 41 -25.83 47.52 -9.78
C SER A 41 -25.22 46.14 -10.02
N GLN A 42 -24.80 45.42 -8.97
CA GLN A 42 -24.17 44.08 -9.03
C GLN A 42 -24.87 43.16 -10.05
N ALA A 43 -24.41 43.14 -11.30
CA ALA A 43 -24.92 42.23 -12.30
C ALA A 43 -24.51 40.81 -11.88
N SER A 44 -25.48 39.90 -11.83
CA SER A 44 -25.20 38.52 -11.47
C SER A 44 -24.27 37.88 -12.51
N ALA A 45 -23.51 36.85 -12.13
CA ALA A 45 -22.65 36.16 -13.09
C ALA A 45 -23.45 35.63 -14.30
N THR A 46 -24.67 35.17 -14.06
CA THR A 46 -25.64 34.75 -15.09
C THR A 46 -25.96 35.89 -16.06
N ASP A 47 -26.24 37.10 -15.58
CA ASP A 47 -26.55 38.25 -16.45
C ASP A 47 -25.35 38.66 -17.30
N GLY A 48 -24.15 38.72 -16.70
CA GLY A 48 -22.92 39.05 -17.41
C GLY A 48 -22.61 38.03 -18.52
N VAL A 49 -22.77 36.73 -18.22
CA VAL A 49 -22.58 35.65 -19.19
C VAL A 49 -23.65 35.69 -20.29
N ASN A 50 -24.92 35.91 -19.95
CA ASN A 50 -26.00 36.01 -20.93
C ASN A 50 -25.79 37.18 -21.90
N ARG A 51 -25.34 38.35 -21.42
CA ARG A 51 -24.97 39.48 -22.29
C ARG A 51 -23.86 39.14 -23.28
N LEU A 52 -22.85 38.36 -22.85
CA LEU A 52 -21.80 37.87 -23.75
C LEU A 52 -22.37 36.89 -24.79
N LEU A 53 -23.24 35.96 -24.37
CA LEU A 53 -23.87 35.00 -25.27
C LEU A 53 -24.78 35.68 -26.33
N GLU A 54 -25.46 36.76 -25.97
CA GLU A 54 -26.31 37.54 -26.88
C GLU A 54 -25.51 38.30 -27.95
N CYS A 55 -24.22 38.57 -27.70
CA CYS A 55 -23.33 39.22 -28.67
C CYS A 55 -22.79 38.24 -29.74
N LEU A 56 -23.04 36.94 -29.60
CA LEU A 56 -22.59 35.91 -30.52
C LEU A 56 -23.69 35.53 -31.51
N ASP A 57 -23.30 35.28 -32.77
CA ASP A 57 -24.23 34.73 -33.76
C ASP A 57 -24.71 33.33 -33.30
N GLY A 58 -25.98 33.00 -33.53
CA GLY A 58 -26.56 31.73 -33.07
C GLY A 58 -25.85 30.50 -33.62
N ARG A 59 -25.27 30.57 -34.82
CA ARG A 59 -24.47 29.48 -35.39
C ARG A 59 -23.09 29.41 -34.72
N ASP A 60 -22.43 30.54 -34.52
CA ASP A 60 -21.12 30.61 -33.86
C ASP A 60 -21.24 30.08 -32.41
N ARG A 61 -22.30 30.48 -31.70
CA ARG A 61 -22.65 30.00 -30.36
C ARG A 61 -22.82 28.48 -30.30
N LYS A 62 -23.59 27.89 -31.24
CA LYS A 62 -23.73 26.42 -31.33
C LYS A 62 -22.40 25.70 -31.57
N VAL A 63 -21.56 26.24 -32.45
CA VAL A 63 -20.23 25.67 -32.71
C VAL A 63 -19.36 25.71 -31.46
N LEU A 64 -19.30 26.85 -30.77
CA LEU A 64 -18.53 27.02 -29.55
C LEU A 64 -19.03 26.11 -28.42
N LEU A 65 -20.35 26.03 -28.21
CA LEU A 65 -20.92 25.11 -27.22
C LEU A 65 -20.51 23.66 -27.49
N ALA A 66 -20.72 23.17 -28.71
CA ALA A 66 -20.51 21.77 -29.06
C ALA A 66 -19.03 21.35 -29.16
N ARG A 67 -18.12 22.29 -29.47
CA ARG A 67 -16.71 22.01 -29.74
C ARG A 67 -15.75 22.50 -28.66
N GLU A 68 -16.10 23.57 -27.95
CA GLU A 68 -15.19 24.29 -27.05
C GLU A 68 -15.68 24.31 -25.60
N TRP A 69 -16.97 24.54 -25.34
CA TRP A 69 -17.45 24.77 -23.96
C TRP A 69 -18.01 23.52 -23.28
N ALA A 70 -18.86 22.73 -23.95
CA ALA A 70 -19.50 21.57 -23.35
C ALA A 70 -18.47 20.51 -22.93
N PRO A 71 -18.68 19.76 -21.82
CA PRO A 71 -17.73 18.74 -21.38
C PRO A 71 -17.50 17.64 -22.43
N ALA A 72 -18.58 17.17 -23.05
CA ALA A 72 -18.55 16.19 -24.13
C ALA A 72 -18.50 16.91 -25.48
N LYS A 73 -17.41 16.71 -26.24
CA LYS A 73 -17.23 17.33 -27.55
C LYS A 73 -17.95 16.52 -28.64
N VAL A 74 -18.72 17.22 -29.48
CA VAL A 74 -19.37 16.62 -30.65
C VAL A 74 -18.36 16.56 -31.80
N THR A 75 -18.36 15.49 -32.60
CA THR A 75 -17.49 15.38 -33.77
C THR A 75 -17.87 16.41 -34.84
N GLN A 76 -16.92 16.80 -35.69
CA GLN A 76 -17.18 17.77 -36.76
C GLN A 76 -18.23 17.25 -37.75
N GLU A 77 -18.22 15.96 -38.05
CA GLU A 77 -19.18 15.31 -38.95
C GLU A 77 -20.61 15.45 -38.41
N CYS A 78 -20.85 15.03 -37.16
CA CYS A 78 -22.15 15.14 -36.52
C CYS A 78 -22.63 16.59 -36.42
N LEU A 79 -21.75 17.51 -36.00
CA LEU A 79 -22.11 18.92 -35.85
C LEU A 79 -22.41 19.57 -37.21
N SER A 80 -21.68 19.21 -38.26
CA SER A 80 -21.93 19.73 -39.61
C SER A 80 -23.29 19.30 -40.15
N ALA A 81 -23.69 18.04 -39.89
CA ALA A 81 -25.01 17.53 -40.23
C ALA A 81 -26.13 18.26 -39.46
N GLU A 82 -25.94 18.50 -38.16
CA GLU A 82 -26.91 19.24 -37.33
C GLU A 82 -27.08 20.69 -37.80
N LEU A 83 -25.99 21.35 -38.20
CA LEU A 83 -26.00 22.73 -38.66
C LEU A 83 -26.46 22.88 -40.13
N GLY A 84 -26.65 21.78 -40.86
CA GLY A 84 -26.99 21.79 -42.29
C GLY A 84 -25.87 22.37 -43.18
N VAL A 85 -24.60 22.19 -42.78
CA VAL A 85 -23.43 22.71 -43.49
C VAL A 85 -22.49 21.58 -43.92
N HIS A 86 -21.68 21.83 -44.94
CA HIS A 86 -20.64 20.87 -45.34
C HIS A 86 -19.54 20.77 -44.26
N PRO A 87 -18.98 19.57 -43.94
CA PRO A 87 -17.90 19.42 -42.95
C PRO A 87 -16.70 20.36 -43.16
N THR A 88 -16.32 20.57 -44.42
CA THR A 88 -15.24 21.51 -44.80
C THR A 88 -15.53 22.96 -44.39
N TRP A 89 -16.80 23.37 -44.36
CA TRP A 89 -17.16 24.71 -43.87
C TRP A 89 -16.82 24.85 -42.39
N LEU A 90 -17.18 23.84 -41.58
CA LEU A 90 -16.92 23.84 -40.14
C LEU A 90 -15.42 23.90 -39.87
N TRP A 91 -14.64 23.03 -40.52
CA TRP A 91 -13.19 23.02 -40.42
C TRP A 91 -12.54 24.38 -40.75
N ARG A 92 -13.02 25.05 -41.81
CA ARG A 92 -12.49 26.38 -42.22
C ARG A 92 -12.87 27.51 -41.27
N ASN A 93 -14.02 27.43 -40.61
CA ASN A 93 -14.56 28.54 -39.82
C ASN A 93 -14.36 28.39 -38.31
N GLU A 94 -14.13 27.19 -37.78
CA GLU A 94 -13.97 26.94 -36.33
C GLU A 94 -12.85 27.81 -35.72
N SER A 95 -11.71 27.97 -36.39
CA SER A 95 -10.64 28.87 -35.95
C SER A 95 -11.05 30.35 -35.93
N ARG A 96 -11.82 30.80 -36.94
CA ARG A 96 -12.33 32.18 -37.01
C ARG A 96 -13.38 32.45 -35.95
N ILE A 97 -14.26 31.48 -35.70
CA ILE A 97 -15.29 31.56 -34.66
C ILE A 97 -14.63 31.71 -33.28
N ARG A 98 -13.61 30.89 -32.98
CA ARG A 98 -12.81 31.02 -31.75
C ARG A 98 -12.14 32.37 -31.61
N SER A 99 -11.54 32.87 -32.70
CA SER A 99 -10.86 34.17 -32.69
C SER A 99 -11.83 35.32 -32.40
N ARG A 100 -13.02 35.31 -33.02
CA ARG A 100 -14.08 36.31 -32.75
C ARG A 100 -14.59 36.23 -31.32
N PHE A 101 -14.77 35.03 -30.79
CA PHE A 101 -15.15 34.85 -29.40
C PHE A 101 -14.11 35.44 -28.45
N ALA A 102 -12.82 35.14 -28.67
CA ALA A 102 -11.73 35.68 -27.86
C ALA A 102 -11.65 37.21 -27.94
N GLU A 103 -11.85 37.80 -29.13
CA GLU A 103 -11.91 39.25 -29.32
C GLU A 103 -13.06 39.88 -28.51
N ARG A 104 -14.27 39.31 -28.59
CA ARG A 104 -15.44 39.76 -27.82
C ARG A 104 -15.21 39.64 -26.32
N LEU A 105 -14.76 38.49 -25.85
CA LEU A 105 -14.41 38.29 -24.44
C LEU A 105 -13.33 39.28 -23.97
N GLY A 106 -12.49 39.76 -24.90
CA GLY A 106 -11.48 40.80 -24.73
C GLY A 106 -12.02 42.18 -24.33
N GLU A 107 -13.27 42.50 -24.67
CA GLU A 107 -13.84 43.84 -24.53
C GLU A 107 -14.08 44.22 -23.05
N GLN A 108 -14.01 45.52 -22.74
CA GLN A 108 -14.19 46.03 -21.37
C GLN A 108 -15.59 45.70 -20.81
N ALA A 109 -16.60 45.65 -21.67
CA ALA A 109 -17.97 45.27 -21.34
C ALA A 109 -18.08 43.87 -20.71
N HIS A 110 -17.11 42.98 -20.95
CA HIS A 110 -17.09 41.61 -20.43
C HIS A 110 -16.00 41.38 -19.36
N SER A 111 -15.46 42.46 -18.78
CA SER A 111 -14.50 42.39 -17.67
C SER A 111 -15.01 41.59 -16.46
N GLN A 112 -16.28 41.76 -16.07
CA GLN A 112 -16.88 41.01 -14.97
C GLN A 112 -16.93 39.49 -15.24
N VAL A 113 -17.21 39.07 -16.47
CA VAL A 113 -17.22 37.64 -16.83
C VAL A 113 -15.84 37.03 -16.65
N ARG A 114 -14.78 37.74 -17.06
CA ARG A 114 -13.40 37.30 -16.84
C ARG A 114 -13.04 37.24 -15.36
N GLN A 115 -13.49 38.20 -14.56
CA GLN A 115 -13.27 38.19 -13.11
C GLN A 115 -13.96 36.99 -12.45
N PHE A 116 -15.23 36.72 -12.78
CA PHE A 116 -15.95 35.54 -12.26
C PHE A 116 -15.27 34.24 -12.69
N ALA A 117 -14.80 34.17 -13.93
CA ALA A 117 -14.08 33.00 -14.44
C ALA A 117 -12.72 32.81 -13.74
N GLU A 118 -11.98 33.88 -13.49
CA GLU A 118 -10.72 33.84 -12.74
C GLU A 118 -10.96 33.36 -11.29
N ASP A 119 -11.97 33.91 -10.62
CA ASP A 119 -12.38 33.49 -9.28
C ASP A 119 -12.82 32.02 -9.25
N LEU A 120 -13.59 31.58 -10.24
CA LEU A 120 -13.99 30.18 -10.40
C LEU A 120 -12.76 29.30 -10.60
N GLY A 121 -11.85 29.66 -11.51
CA GLY A 121 -10.62 28.93 -11.77
C GLY A 121 -9.74 28.80 -10.53
N GLY A 122 -9.61 29.87 -9.74
CA GLY A 122 -8.90 29.86 -8.46
C GLY A 122 -9.55 28.95 -7.39
N ARG A 123 -10.88 28.79 -7.44
CA ARG A 123 -11.64 27.91 -6.53
C ARG A 123 -11.65 26.44 -6.96
N LEU A 124 -11.49 26.15 -8.25
CA LEU A 124 -11.45 24.79 -8.78
C LEU A 124 -10.04 24.19 -8.72
N GLY A 125 -9.00 24.97 -9.02
CA GLY A 125 -7.64 24.47 -9.14
C GLY A 125 -7.45 23.62 -10.40
N VAL A 126 -6.43 22.76 -10.44
CA VAL A 126 -6.05 22.05 -11.67
C VAL A 126 -6.78 20.73 -11.91
N TYR A 127 -7.29 20.12 -10.84
CA TYR A 127 -7.95 18.81 -10.87
C TYR A 127 -8.99 18.71 -9.75
N VAL A 128 -10.26 18.47 -10.12
CA VAL A 128 -11.41 18.64 -9.21
C VAL A 128 -12.57 17.70 -9.60
N PRO A 129 -13.30 17.10 -8.65
CA PRO A 129 -14.42 16.22 -8.98
C PRO A 129 -15.63 17.02 -9.48
N ARG A 130 -16.48 16.38 -10.30
CA ARG A 130 -17.69 16.96 -10.88
C ARG A 130 -18.60 17.63 -9.85
N SER A 131 -18.81 16.97 -8.71
CA SER A 131 -19.65 17.49 -7.62
C SER A 131 -19.18 18.84 -7.10
N ASN A 132 -17.86 19.04 -7.01
CA ASN A 132 -17.27 20.31 -6.58
C ASN A 132 -17.38 21.37 -7.67
N VAL A 133 -17.18 21.02 -8.95
CA VAL A 133 -17.40 21.94 -10.07
C VAL A 133 -18.84 22.46 -10.07
N GLU A 134 -19.82 21.57 -10.00
CA GLU A 134 -21.23 21.96 -9.96
C GLU A 134 -21.57 22.80 -8.73
N SER A 135 -20.98 22.49 -7.57
CA SER A 135 -21.20 23.25 -6.34
C SER A 135 -20.62 24.66 -6.42
N GLU A 136 -19.40 24.83 -6.96
CA GLU A 136 -18.82 26.17 -7.13
C GLU A 136 -19.59 26.98 -8.20
N ILE A 137 -20.00 26.37 -9.31
CA ILE A 137 -20.82 27.07 -10.33
C ILE A 137 -22.14 27.57 -9.73
N ARG A 138 -22.84 26.76 -8.92
CA ARG A 138 -24.06 27.19 -8.21
C ARG A 138 -23.82 28.37 -7.27
N ARG A 139 -22.63 28.49 -6.67
CA ARG A 139 -22.28 29.64 -5.81
C ARG A 139 -22.17 30.96 -6.59
N PHE A 140 -21.89 30.90 -7.89
CA PHE A 140 -21.96 32.07 -8.77
C PHE A 140 -23.39 32.37 -9.25
N GLY A 141 -24.39 31.62 -8.80
CA GLY A 141 -25.79 31.79 -9.20
C GLY A 141 -26.11 31.25 -10.60
N VAL A 142 -25.28 30.36 -11.12
CA VAL A 142 -25.44 29.73 -12.44
C VAL A 142 -25.84 28.27 -12.27
N GLU A 143 -26.79 27.79 -13.09
CA GLU A 143 -27.18 26.38 -13.09
C GLU A 143 -26.14 25.53 -13.87
N PRO A 144 -25.50 24.51 -13.27
CA PRO A 144 -24.32 23.83 -13.84
C PRO A 144 -24.50 23.15 -15.19
N THR A 145 -25.74 22.79 -15.56
CA THR A 145 -26.04 22.11 -16.83
C THR A 145 -26.28 23.07 -17.99
N THR A 146 -26.31 24.38 -17.72
CA THR A 146 -26.60 25.40 -18.72
C THR A 146 -25.39 25.77 -19.57
N GLU A 147 -25.64 26.33 -20.75
CA GLU A 147 -24.58 26.89 -21.60
C GLU A 147 -23.78 28.01 -20.91
N ALA A 148 -24.44 28.80 -20.05
CA ALA A 148 -23.77 29.82 -19.26
C ALA A 148 -22.71 29.22 -18.34
N ALA A 149 -23.01 28.10 -17.69
CA ALA A 149 -22.06 27.37 -16.85
C ALA A 149 -20.88 26.83 -17.67
N TRP A 150 -21.15 26.25 -18.83
CA TRP A 150 -20.09 25.70 -19.70
C TRP A 150 -19.17 26.79 -20.26
N LEU A 151 -19.73 27.93 -20.66
CA LEU A 151 -18.93 29.09 -21.05
C LEU A 151 -18.06 29.57 -19.88
N LEU A 152 -18.64 29.76 -18.70
CA LEU A 152 -17.90 30.23 -17.52
C LEU A 152 -16.75 29.29 -17.16
N LEU A 153 -17.02 27.97 -17.19
CA LEU A 153 -16.00 26.94 -16.95
C LEU A 153 -14.90 26.95 -18.02
N TYR A 154 -15.25 27.15 -19.30
CA TYR A 154 -14.26 27.29 -20.37
C TYR A 154 -13.34 28.50 -20.16
N VAL A 155 -13.91 29.65 -19.80
CA VAL A 155 -13.17 30.89 -19.56
C VAL A 155 -12.30 30.79 -18.29
N ALA A 156 -12.72 30.02 -17.28
CA ALA A 156 -11.95 29.77 -16.05
C ALA A 156 -10.63 29.00 -16.27
N GLY A 157 -10.38 28.60 -17.51
CA GLY A 157 -9.32 27.69 -17.92
C GLY A 157 -10.01 26.44 -18.44
N PRO A 158 -9.86 26.09 -19.72
CA PRO A 158 -10.69 25.06 -20.32
C PRO A 158 -10.50 23.74 -19.57
N TYR A 159 -11.57 23.26 -18.93
CA TYR A 159 -11.59 21.98 -18.23
C TYR A 159 -12.13 20.88 -19.15
N ARG A 160 -11.58 19.69 -19.00
CA ARG A 160 -12.07 18.46 -19.62
C ARG A 160 -12.56 17.53 -18.55
N GLU A 161 -13.72 16.93 -18.77
CA GLU A 161 -14.21 15.87 -17.90
C GLU A 161 -13.67 14.50 -18.32
N ARG A 162 -13.21 13.71 -17.36
CA ARG A 162 -12.85 12.30 -17.48
C ARG A 162 -13.17 11.58 -16.16
N ASP A 163 -13.92 10.49 -16.23
CA ASP A 163 -14.23 9.62 -15.09
C ASP A 163 -14.79 10.35 -13.85
N GLY A 164 -15.64 11.36 -14.08
CA GLY A 164 -16.24 12.17 -13.01
C GLY A 164 -15.33 13.25 -12.42
N TRP A 165 -14.15 13.47 -13.01
CA TRP A 165 -13.21 14.52 -12.65
C TRP A 165 -13.01 15.50 -13.79
N PHE A 166 -12.82 16.77 -13.44
CA PHE A 166 -12.46 17.84 -14.36
C PHE A 166 -10.97 18.17 -14.19
N GLU A 167 -10.23 18.08 -15.30
CA GLU A 167 -8.83 18.48 -15.39
C GLU A 167 -8.68 19.75 -16.22
N LYS A 168 -7.82 20.67 -15.77
CA LYS A 168 -7.51 21.89 -16.50
C LYS A 168 -6.55 21.56 -17.64
N ILE A 169 -7.02 21.66 -18.88
CA ILE A 169 -6.34 21.13 -20.08
C ILE A 169 -4.92 21.69 -20.28
N PRO A 170 -4.66 23.01 -20.15
CA PRO A 170 -3.31 23.54 -20.41
C PRO A 170 -2.23 23.07 -19.44
N GLU A 171 -2.63 22.49 -18.30
CA GLU A 171 -1.74 22.14 -17.20
C GLU A 171 -1.62 20.62 -17.00
N ASP A 172 -2.32 19.81 -17.81
CA ASP A 172 -2.45 18.36 -17.66
C ASP A 172 -2.68 17.97 -16.19
N GLY A 173 -3.64 18.65 -15.55
CA GLY A 173 -3.75 18.73 -14.09
C GLY A 173 -3.81 17.37 -13.39
N GLY A 174 -4.54 16.40 -13.95
CA GLY A 174 -4.58 15.04 -13.41
C GLY A 174 -3.21 14.35 -13.45
N GLN A 175 -2.52 14.41 -14.59
CA GLN A 175 -1.19 13.81 -14.76
C GLN A 175 -0.15 14.46 -13.83
N ARG A 176 -0.22 15.79 -13.67
CA ARG A 176 0.67 16.53 -12.76
C ARG A 176 0.48 16.12 -11.30
N VAL A 177 -0.76 16.02 -10.85
CA VAL A 177 -1.12 15.58 -9.50
C VAL A 177 -0.67 14.13 -9.27
N ASP A 178 -0.99 13.23 -10.19
CA ASP A 178 -0.64 11.81 -10.08
C ASP A 178 0.89 11.60 -10.08
N ALA A 179 1.62 12.40 -10.85
CA ALA A 179 3.08 12.39 -10.85
C ALA A 179 3.64 12.83 -9.49
N ALA A 180 3.11 13.91 -8.90
CA ALA A 180 3.55 14.39 -7.59
C ALA A 180 3.34 13.36 -6.48
N VAL A 181 2.18 12.68 -6.47
CA VAL A 181 1.90 11.58 -5.53
C VAL A 181 2.85 10.41 -5.75
N ARG A 182 3.08 10.01 -7.02
CA ARG A 182 4.00 8.92 -7.34
C ARG A 182 5.43 9.22 -6.89
N ASP A 183 5.89 10.45 -7.07
CA ASP A 183 7.23 10.88 -6.66
C ASP A 183 7.36 10.93 -5.13
N LEU A 184 6.31 11.35 -4.42
CA LEU A 184 6.26 11.26 -2.96
C LEU A 184 6.44 9.81 -2.49
N TYR A 185 5.65 8.86 -3.02
CA TYR A 185 5.73 7.46 -2.60
C TYR A 185 7.06 6.76 -2.91
N ARG A 186 7.88 7.29 -3.83
CA ARG A 186 9.25 6.79 -4.05
C ARG A 186 10.22 7.15 -2.93
N THR A 187 9.96 8.25 -2.22
CA THR A 187 10.85 8.79 -1.18
C THR A 187 10.29 8.58 0.23
N GLU A 188 8.97 8.66 0.37
CA GLU A 188 8.24 8.47 1.60
C GLU A 188 7.07 7.50 1.37
N PRO A 189 7.26 6.19 1.63
CA PRO A 189 6.24 5.17 1.34
C PRO A 189 4.97 5.28 2.19
N MET A 190 5.02 6.04 3.29
CA MET A 190 3.95 6.14 4.29
C MET A 190 3.82 7.59 4.78
N PRO A 191 3.36 8.51 3.90
CA PRO A 191 3.21 9.91 4.25
C PRO A 191 1.99 10.12 5.15
N ALA A 192 2.08 11.08 6.05
CA ALA A 192 0.94 11.59 6.81
C ALA A 192 -0.01 12.41 5.91
N LEU A 193 -1.25 12.62 6.36
CA LEU A 193 -2.24 13.43 5.63
C LEU A 193 -1.74 14.84 5.31
N SER A 194 -1.03 15.47 6.25
CA SER A 194 -0.47 16.82 6.07
C SER A 194 0.50 16.87 4.89
N VAL A 195 1.43 15.92 4.82
CA VAL A 195 2.41 15.82 3.73
C VAL A 195 1.74 15.61 2.39
N LEU A 196 0.78 14.68 2.31
CA LEU A 196 -0.01 14.46 1.09
C LEU A 196 -0.77 15.72 0.67
N THR A 197 -1.40 16.39 1.63
CA THR A 197 -2.16 17.61 1.38
C THR A 197 -1.24 18.72 0.82
N ASP A 198 -0.06 18.89 1.40
CA ASP A 198 0.88 19.91 0.98
C ASP A 198 1.45 19.60 -0.42
N VAL A 199 1.76 18.34 -0.73
CA VAL A 199 2.19 17.90 -2.07
C VAL A 199 1.09 18.11 -3.12
N LEU A 200 -0.14 17.68 -2.83
CA LEU A 200 -1.27 17.84 -3.74
C LEU A 200 -1.63 19.31 -3.98
N THR A 201 -1.56 20.14 -2.94
CA THR A 201 -1.82 21.58 -3.06
C THR A 201 -0.70 22.31 -3.81
N ALA A 202 0.57 21.94 -3.60
CA ALA A 202 1.69 22.44 -4.41
C ALA A 202 1.59 22.01 -5.88
N ALA A 203 0.96 20.86 -6.16
CA ALA A 203 0.66 20.42 -7.52
C ALA A 203 -0.51 21.21 -8.17
N GLY A 204 -1.21 22.06 -7.43
CA GLY A 204 -2.29 22.93 -7.93
C GLY A 204 -3.70 22.48 -7.54
N MET A 205 -3.85 21.43 -6.72
CA MET A 205 -5.14 21.00 -6.21
C MET A 205 -5.61 21.89 -5.05
N ARG A 206 -6.93 22.01 -4.87
CA ARG A 206 -7.49 22.71 -3.71
C ARG A 206 -7.51 21.80 -2.50
N ARG A 207 -7.14 22.33 -1.33
CA ARG A 207 -7.11 21.58 -0.06
C ARG A 207 -8.42 20.86 0.26
N ALA A 208 -9.57 21.49 -0.04
CA ALA A 208 -10.90 20.92 0.20
C ALA A 208 -11.22 19.70 -0.70
N VAL A 209 -10.49 19.49 -1.78
CA VAL A 209 -10.70 18.40 -2.75
C VAL A 209 -9.85 17.18 -2.42
N VAL A 210 -8.77 17.34 -1.64
CA VAL A 210 -7.82 16.28 -1.31
C VAL A 210 -8.51 15.01 -0.80
N PRO A 211 -9.47 15.03 0.15
CA PRO A 211 -10.12 13.81 0.61
C PRO A 211 -10.79 13.00 -0.53
N ALA A 212 -11.49 13.69 -1.43
CA ALA A 212 -12.13 13.04 -2.58
C ALA A 212 -11.10 12.40 -3.53
N TYR A 213 -9.92 13.00 -3.67
CA TYR A 213 -8.82 12.43 -4.45
C TYR A 213 -8.27 11.17 -3.79
N LEU A 214 -8.02 11.20 -2.47
CA LEU A 214 -7.51 10.03 -1.73
C LEU A 214 -8.46 8.84 -1.86
N ASP A 215 -9.77 9.06 -1.72
CA ASP A 215 -10.79 8.03 -1.87
C ASP A 215 -10.84 7.48 -3.31
N ALA A 216 -10.93 8.36 -4.32
CA ALA A 216 -11.05 7.96 -5.72
C ALA A 216 -9.82 7.20 -6.24
N HIS A 217 -8.64 7.52 -5.73
CA HIS A 217 -7.38 6.87 -6.12
C HIS A 217 -6.99 5.70 -5.19
N GLY A 218 -7.88 5.30 -4.28
CA GLY A 218 -7.69 4.14 -3.42
C GLY A 218 -6.53 4.28 -2.44
N LEU A 219 -6.25 5.50 -1.96
CA LEU A 219 -5.29 5.76 -0.90
C LEU A 219 -6.02 5.63 0.45
N ARG A 220 -5.65 4.62 1.23
CA ARG A 220 -6.33 4.31 2.50
C ARG A 220 -5.48 4.76 3.68
N GLU A 221 -6.14 5.36 4.66
CA GLU A 221 -5.52 5.65 5.95
C GLU A 221 -5.35 4.37 6.77
N ILE A 222 -4.13 4.16 7.28
CA ILE A 222 -3.78 3.11 8.23
C ILE A 222 -2.91 3.77 9.30
N ALA A 223 -3.40 3.81 10.54
CA ALA A 223 -2.67 4.37 11.68
C ALA A 223 -2.11 5.79 11.44
N GLY A 224 -2.89 6.69 10.84
CA GLY A 224 -2.49 8.10 10.61
C GLY A 224 -1.56 8.34 9.41
N VAL A 225 -1.20 7.29 8.67
CA VAL A 225 -0.47 7.39 7.38
C VAL A 225 -1.31 6.82 6.24
N TYR A 226 -1.03 7.26 5.02
CA TYR A 226 -1.78 6.82 3.84
C TYR A 226 -0.98 5.82 3.01
N VAL A 227 -1.61 4.70 2.69
CA VAL A 227 -1.01 3.59 1.95
C VAL A 227 -1.90 3.27 0.74
N PRO A 228 -1.33 3.02 -0.45
CA PRO A 228 -2.10 2.54 -1.60
C PRO A 228 -2.87 1.25 -1.25
N SER A 229 -4.12 1.13 -1.68
CA SER A 229 -4.92 -0.07 -1.42
C SER A 229 -4.29 -1.34 -2.01
N SER A 230 -3.57 -1.17 -3.13
CA SER A 230 -2.78 -2.21 -3.80
C SER A 230 -1.47 -2.59 -3.09
N ALA A 231 -1.08 -1.88 -2.03
CA ALA A 231 0.15 -2.18 -1.29
C ALA A 231 0.11 -3.57 -0.65
N GLY A 232 1.29 -4.19 -0.59
CA GLY A 232 1.47 -5.52 -0.02
C GLY A 232 1.20 -5.53 1.48
N LEU A 233 1.01 -6.72 2.05
CA LEU A 233 0.79 -6.87 3.49
C LEU A 233 1.98 -6.35 4.31
N SER A 234 3.22 -6.54 3.84
CA SER A 234 4.42 -6.04 4.51
C SER A 234 4.42 -4.51 4.64
N ASP A 235 4.01 -3.79 3.59
CA ASP A 235 3.95 -2.32 3.61
C ASP A 235 2.89 -1.84 4.61
N LYS A 236 1.74 -2.51 4.65
CA LYS A 236 0.66 -2.22 5.61
C LYS A 236 1.10 -2.49 7.04
N VAL A 237 1.81 -3.59 7.29
CA VAL A 237 2.39 -3.91 8.61
C VAL A 237 3.42 -2.86 9.01
N ALA A 238 4.30 -2.45 8.09
CA ALA A 238 5.29 -1.42 8.35
C ALA A 238 4.64 -0.06 8.65
N ALA A 239 3.54 0.30 7.98
CA ALA A 239 2.77 1.50 8.27
C ALA A 239 2.21 1.50 9.71
N VAL A 240 1.60 0.38 10.13
CA VAL A 240 1.11 0.23 11.50
C VAL A 240 2.24 0.35 12.53
N LEU A 241 3.36 -0.33 12.28
CA LEU A 241 4.51 -0.28 13.19
C LEU A 241 5.18 1.09 13.21
N LYS A 242 5.27 1.80 12.08
CA LYS A 242 5.82 3.17 12.01
C LYS A 242 5.03 4.13 12.90
N ALA A 243 3.70 4.01 12.90
CA ALA A 243 2.81 4.85 13.70
C ALA A 243 2.81 4.54 15.20
N ASN A 244 3.19 3.32 15.60
CA ASN A 244 3.16 2.90 17.00
C ASN A 244 4.57 2.82 17.59
N VAL A 245 4.87 3.60 18.62
CA VAL A 245 6.21 3.63 19.25
C VAL A 245 6.54 2.30 19.96
N GLU A 246 5.53 1.66 20.56
CA GLU A 246 5.72 0.39 21.27
C GLU A 246 5.66 -0.82 20.32
N PRO A 247 6.46 -1.87 20.56
CA PRO A 247 6.37 -3.11 19.79
C PRO A 247 5.00 -3.76 19.92
N MET A 248 4.47 -4.27 18.81
CA MET A 248 3.11 -4.83 18.72
C MET A 248 3.11 -6.33 18.44
N THR A 249 2.07 -7.01 18.89
CA THR A 249 1.76 -8.40 18.53
C THR A 249 1.12 -8.48 17.15
N ALA A 250 1.18 -9.66 16.53
CA ALA A 250 0.55 -9.88 15.23
C ALA A 250 -0.98 -9.72 15.27
N ASP A 251 -1.62 -10.03 16.39
CA ASP A 251 -3.06 -9.82 16.59
C ASP A 251 -3.38 -8.32 16.59
N GLU A 252 -2.68 -7.53 17.41
CA GLU A 252 -2.86 -6.07 17.47
C GLU A 252 -2.63 -5.43 16.09
N ILE A 253 -1.57 -5.83 15.38
CA ILE A 253 -1.29 -5.32 14.03
C ILE A 253 -2.43 -5.68 13.07
N SER A 254 -2.90 -6.93 13.10
CA SER A 254 -3.98 -7.38 12.21
C SER A 254 -5.28 -6.59 12.42
N THR A 255 -5.60 -6.25 13.68
CA THR A 255 -6.75 -5.42 14.03
C THR A 255 -6.64 -4.01 13.41
N VAL A 256 -5.45 -3.40 13.44
CA VAL A 256 -5.25 -2.06 12.87
C VAL A 256 -5.27 -2.09 11.34
N VAL A 257 -4.74 -3.14 10.69
CA VAL A 257 -4.79 -3.27 9.23
C VAL A 257 -6.22 -3.50 8.72
N GLY A 258 -7.04 -4.25 9.48
CA GLY A 258 -8.49 -4.41 9.25
C GLY A 258 -8.94 -5.78 8.73
N GLU A 259 -10.26 -5.90 8.47
CA GLU A 259 -11.06 -7.14 8.42
C GLU A 259 -10.57 -8.28 7.51
N ASN A 260 -9.74 -8.00 6.50
CA ASN A 260 -9.21 -9.00 5.57
C ASN A 260 -7.81 -9.53 5.95
N THR A 261 -7.29 -9.17 7.13
CA THR A 261 -5.94 -9.52 7.56
C THR A 261 -5.98 -10.39 8.81
N SER A 262 -5.45 -11.61 8.72
CA SER A 262 -5.31 -12.50 9.89
C SER A 262 -3.95 -12.32 10.57
N ALA A 263 -3.91 -12.52 11.88
CA ALA A 263 -2.67 -12.56 12.65
C ALA A 263 -1.66 -13.58 12.09
N ARG A 264 -2.13 -14.71 11.55
CA ARG A 264 -1.27 -15.70 10.87
C ARG A 264 -0.60 -15.13 9.61
N ALA A 265 -1.32 -14.37 8.80
CA ALA A 265 -0.76 -13.72 7.62
C ALA A 265 0.25 -12.64 8.02
N VAL A 266 -0.05 -11.87 9.07
CA VAL A 266 0.88 -10.87 9.64
C VAL A 266 2.15 -11.55 10.14
N LEU A 267 2.04 -12.62 10.94
CA LEU A 267 3.21 -13.38 11.40
C LEU A 267 4.05 -13.87 10.22
N LYS A 268 3.43 -14.35 9.15
CA LYS A 268 4.16 -14.76 7.94
C LYS A 268 4.89 -13.60 7.27
N ALA A 269 4.31 -12.40 7.24
CA ALA A 269 4.94 -11.21 6.66
C ALA A 269 6.07 -10.65 7.53
N LEU A 270 5.96 -10.79 8.85
CA LEU A 270 6.99 -10.43 9.81
C LEU A 270 8.21 -11.38 9.73
N HIS A 271 7.96 -12.68 9.64
CA HIS A 271 9.02 -13.67 9.54
C HIS A 271 9.71 -13.62 8.17
N GLY A 272 11.04 -13.56 8.16
CA GLY A 272 11.85 -13.57 6.95
C GLY A 272 11.98 -12.22 6.25
N ASN A 273 11.48 -11.14 6.84
CA ASN A 273 11.65 -9.79 6.33
C ASN A 273 12.54 -8.97 7.26
N ALA A 274 13.70 -8.54 6.76
CA ALA A 274 14.70 -7.79 7.52
C ALA A 274 14.24 -6.39 7.96
N ALA A 275 13.13 -5.87 7.43
CA ALA A 275 12.53 -4.62 7.87
C ALA A 275 11.91 -4.70 9.27
N PHE A 276 11.70 -5.92 9.79
CA PHE A 276 11.08 -6.15 11.10
C PHE A 276 12.04 -6.85 12.05
N VAL A 277 12.02 -6.42 13.30
CA VAL A 277 12.76 -7.05 14.38
C VAL A 277 11.79 -7.52 15.46
N ARG A 278 12.03 -8.73 15.94
CA ARG A 278 11.28 -9.32 17.05
C ARG A 278 11.90 -8.83 18.36
N THR A 279 11.07 -8.33 19.28
CA THR A 279 11.53 -7.78 20.58
C THR A 279 11.14 -8.64 21.77
N SER A 280 10.24 -9.61 21.57
CA SER A 280 9.85 -10.60 22.58
C SER A 280 9.30 -11.86 21.90
N ARG A 281 8.65 -12.77 22.65
CA ARG A 281 8.09 -13.97 22.04
C ARG A 281 6.94 -13.65 21.09
N THR A 282 6.17 -12.58 21.29
CA THR A 282 5.03 -12.25 20.42
C THR A 282 5.08 -10.86 19.82
N ARG A 283 5.97 -9.97 20.29
CA ARG A 283 6.02 -8.57 19.83
C ARG A 283 7.12 -8.29 18.81
N TRP A 284 6.82 -7.33 17.94
CA TRP A 284 7.61 -6.93 16.78
C TRP A 284 7.61 -5.42 16.61
N THR A 285 8.67 -4.90 16.00
CA THR A 285 8.82 -3.49 15.64
C THR A 285 9.63 -3.36 14.34
N LEU A 286 9.78 -2.14 13.83
CA LEU A 286 10.66 -1.85 12.71
C LEU A 286 12.14 -2.00 13.12
N ALA A 287 12.95 -2.50 12.19
CA ALA A 287 14.38 -2.73 12.40
C ALA A 287 15.23 -1.44 12.45
N ASP A 288 14.69 -0.31 11.98
CA ASP A 288 15.34 1.00 12.07
C ASP A 288 15.29 1.62 13.48
N ARG A 289 14.57 0.98 14.40
CA ARG A 289 14.51 1.41 15.80
C ARG A 289 15.68 0.87 16.60
N GLU A 290 16.18 1.70 17.51
CA GLU A 290 17.18 1.31 18.51
C GLU A 290 16.56 0.41 19.59
N VAL A 291 16.28 -0.84 19.23
CA VAL A 291 15.76 -1.86 20.14
C VAL A 291 16.58 -3.15 20.05
N SER A 292 16.80 -3.80 21.18
CA SER A 292 17.51 -5.09 21.19
C SER A 292 16.66 -6.17 20.53
N ALA A 293 17.25 -6.89 19.58
CA ALA A 293 16.63 -8.05 18.96
C ALA A 293 16.50 -9.18 19.99
N TYR A 294 15.33 -9.79 20.06
CA TYR A 294 15.06 -10.93 20.93
C TYR A 294 15.63 -12.21 20.30
N GLY A 295 16.65 -12.77 20.95
CA GLY A 295 17.35 -13.98 20.49
C GLY A 295 16.67 -15.30 20.85
N GLY A 296 15.52 -15.25 21.54
CA GLY A 296 14.88 -16.43 22.12
C GLY A 296 15.28 -16.67 23.58
N ILE A 297 14.51 -17.50 24.28
CA ILE A 297 14.64 -17.68 25.75
C ILE A 297 16.06 -18.10 26.14
N ALA A 298 16.65 -19.08 25.45
CA ALA A 298 18.00 -19.53 25.75
C ALA A 298 19.05 -18.41 25.62
N GLN A 299 18.96 -17.59 24.58
CA GLN A 299 19.91 -16.51 24.35
C GLN A 299 19.74 -15.40 25.39
N GLU A 300 18.49 -15.03 25.71
CA GLU A 300 18.20 -14.04 26.74
C GLU A 300 18.69 -14.48 28.13
N LEU A 301 18.58 -15.77 28.45
CA LEU A 301 19.13 -16.34 29.68
C LEU A 301 20.66 -16.29 29.68
N LYS A 302 21.32 -16.65 28.58
CA LYS A 302 22.79 -16.58 28.45
C LYS A 302 23.29 -15.16 28.65
N ASN A 303 22.65 -14.17 28.01
CA ASN A 303 23.01 -12.75 28.14
C ASN A 303 22.94 -12.31 29.60
N ARG A 304 21.82 -12.56 30.29
CA ARG A 304 21.64 -12.18 31.70
C ARG A 304 22.62 -12.86 32.65
N VAL A 305 22.92 -14.14 32.42
CA VAL A 305 23.95 -14.85 33.18
C VAL A 305 25.32 -14.20 32.97
N ALA A 306 25.65 -13.80 31.74
CA ALA A 306 26.90 -13.12 31.43
C ALA A 306 26.97 -11.72 32.09
N ASP A 307 25.90 -10.94 32.01
CA ASP A 307 25.79 -9.60 32.59
C ASP A 307 25.91 -9.63 34.13
N ALA A 308 25.44 -10.70 34.77
CA ALA A 308 25.61 -10.96 36.20
C ALA A 308 27.01 -11.46 36.60
N GLY A 309 28.00 -11.44 35.69
CA GLY A 309 29.36 -11.92 35.95
C GLY A 309 29.51 -13.45 35.83
N GLY A 310 28.61 -14.11 35.12
CA GLY A 310 28.69 -15.53 34.75
C GLY A 310 27.97 -16.50 35.69
N ARG A 311 27.41 -16.03 36.82
CA ARG A 311 26.57 -16.82 37.73
C ARG A 311 25.48 -15.95 38.36
N VAL A 312 24.27 -16.47 38.46
CA VAL A 312 23.11 -15.73 39.02
C VAL A 312 22.19 -16.65 39.80
N ALA A 313 21.51 -16.13 40.82
CA ALA A 313 20.49 -16.90 41.55
C ALA A 313 19.29 -17.19 40.62
N VAL A 314 18.78 -18.43 40.65
CA VAL A 314 17.67 -18.85 39.79
C VAL A 314 16.45 -17.94 39.99
N ARG A 315 16.13 -17.56 41.23
CA ARG A 315 14.98 -16.69 41.50
C ARG A 315 15.17 -15.30 40.90
N ALA A 316 16.35 -14.70 41.08
CA ALA A 316 16.66 -13.38 40.50
C ALA A 316 16.58 -13.40 38.97
N LEU A 317 17.08 -14.46 38.33
CA LEU A 317 16.99 -14.61 36.87
C LEU A 317 15.54 -14.79 36.38
N LEU A 318 14.72 -15.53 37.11
CA LEU A 318 13.29 -15.67 36.79
C LEU A 318 12.56 -14.34 36.89
N ASP A 319 12.79 -13.59 37.97
CA ASP A 319 12.15 -12.29 38.19
C ASP A 319 12.55 -11.30 37.09
N ASP A 320 13.84 -11.22 36.75
CA ASP A 320 14.35 -10.35 35.68
C ASP A 320 13.82 -10.73 34.28
N MET A 321 13.75 -12.02 33.97
CA MET A 321 13.19 -12.50 32.69
C MET A 321 11.68 -12.21 32.55
N LEU A 322 10.91 -12.35 33.64
CA LEU A 322 9.47 -12.10 33.63
C LEU A 322 9.14 -10.61 33.58
N ASP A 323 9.97 -9.76 34.20
CA ASP A 323 9.86 -8.31 34.11
C ASP A 323 10.19 -7.81 32.70
N ALA A 324 11.29 -8.29 32.12
CA ALA A 324 11.70 -7.91 30.77
C ALA A 324 10.81 -8.48 29.66
N PHE A 325 10.23 -9.67 29.85
CA PHE A 325 9.40 -10.35 28.86
C PHE A 325 8.10 -10.91 29.47
N PRO A 326 7.08 -10.05 29.68
CA PRO A 326 5.81 -10.45 30.30
C PRO A 326 5.02 -11.50 29.51
N ASP A 327 5.33 -11.72 28.23
CA ASP A 327 4.69 -12.70 27.36
C ASP A 327 5.33 -14.10 27.40
N ILE A 328 6.35 -14.28 28.26
CA ILE A 328 7.01 -15.55 28.56
C ILE A 328 6.48 -16.10 29.89
N LYS A 329 6.21 -17.41 29.93
CA LYS A 329 5.76 -18.08 31.15
C LYS A 329 6.97 -18.57 31.96
N GLU A 330 6.87 -18.52 33.29
CA GLU A 330 7.88 -19.07 34.19
C GLU A 330 8.20 -20.54 33.87
N SER A 331 7.17 -21.34 33.55
CA SER A 331 7.33 -22.74 33.15
C SER A 331 8.25 -22.89 31.94
N SER A 332 8.15 -22.00 30.95
CA SER A 332 9.02 -22.00 29.77
C SER A 332 10.45 -21.68 30.16
N ILE A 333 10.67 -20.68 31.02
CA ILE A 333 12.02 -20.34 31.49
C ILE A 333 12.64 -21.55 32.22
N ARG A 334 11.88 -22.21 33.10
CA ARG A 334 12.33 -23.41 33.81
C ARG A 334 12.65 -24.57 32.85
N THR A 335 11.84 -24.78 31.82
CA THR A 335 12.14 -25.76 30.76
C THR A 335 13.48 -25.46 30.10
N TYR A 336 13.76 -24.19 29.77
CA TYR A 336 15.04 -23.80 29.18
C TYR A 336 16.21 -23.93 30.16
N LEU A 337 16.03 -23.61 31.44
CA LEU A 337 17.05 -23.80 32.48
C LEU A 337 17.40 -25.29 32.71
N ALA A 338 16.48 -26.20 32.39
CA ALA A 338 16.70 -27.65 32.44
C ALA A 338 17.42 -28.21 31.19
N THR A 339 17.67 -27.38 30.17
CA THR A 339 18.45 -27.78 29.00
C THR A 339 19.93 -27.96 29.34
N LEU A 340 20.68 -28.58 28.43
CA LEU A 340 22.10 -28.82 28.60
C LEU A 340 22.95 -27.54 28.51
N ALA A 341 22.41 -26.41 28.05
CA ALA A 341 23.13 -25.14 27.96
C ALA A 341 23.46 -24.54 29.34
N PHE A 342 22.80 -25.00 30.40
CA PHE A 342 22.95 -24.45 31.76
C PHE A 342 23.38 -25.52 32.76
N VAL A 343 24.01 -25.06 33.84
CA VAL A 343 24.31 -25.85 35.04
C VAL A 343 23.63 -25.15 36.21
N VAL A 344 22.76 -25.88 36.91
CA VAL A 344 21.97 -25.37 38.04
C VAL A 344 22.37 -26.13 39.30
N GLU A 345 23.01 -25.44 40.25
CA GLU A 345 23.55 -26.02 41.48
C GLU A 345 23.38 -25.03 42.65
N GLY A 346 22.91 -25.52 43.80
CA GLY A 346 22.75 -24.68 45.00
C GLY A 346 21.83 -23.47 44.83
N GLY A 347 20.84 -23.55 43.94
CA GLY A 347 19.94 -22.44 43.62
C GLY A 347 20.55 -21.36 42.71
N MET A 348 21.76 -21.59 42.20
CA MET A 348 22.47 -20.72 41.26
C MET A 348 22.49 -21.36 39.87
N VAL A 349 22.46 -20.54 38.84
CA VAL A 349 22.62 -20.96 37.44
C VAL A 349 23.84 -20.31 36.82
N ARG A 350 24.51 -21.06 35.95
CA ARG A 350 25.58 -20.61 35.08
C ARG A 350 25.45 -21.24 33.70
N CYS A 351 26.04 -20.62 32.68
CA CYS A 351 26.22 -21.27 31.39
C CYS A 351 27.16 -22.47 31.54
N ARG A 352 26.85 -23.55 30.83
CA ARG A 352 27.73 -24.72 30.72
C ARG A 352 29.01 -24.33 29.99
N ARG A 353 30.13 -24.87 30.44
CA ARG A 353 31.47 -24.69 29.89
C ARG A 353 31.95 -25.99 29.23
N PRO A 354 32.93 -25.92 28.31
CA PRO A 354 33.47 -27.10 27.64
C PRO A 354 34.01 -28.18 28.60
N GLU A 355 34.53 -27.78 29.76
CA GLU A 355 35.06 -28.69 30.78
C GLU A 355 34.00 -29.37 31.65
N ASP A 356 32.72 -28.95 31.56
CA ASP A 356 31.66 -29.55 32.37
C ASP A 356 31.31 -30.95 31.86
N PRO A 357 31.18 -31.94 32.75
CA PRO A 357 30.76 -33.27 32.34
C PRO A 357 29.34 -33.25 31.79
N TRP A 358 29.13 -33.97 30.69
CA TRP A 358 27.79 -34.24 30.17
C TRP A 358 27.04 -35.19 31.09
N PRO A 359 25.69 -35.10 31.17
CA PRO A 359 24.90 -36.08 31.90
C PRO A 359 25.15 -37.50 31.39
N ILE A 360 25.11 -38.47 32.31
CA ILE A 360 25.25 -39.88 31.95
C ILE A 360 24.00 -40.29 31.18
N VAL A 361 24.20 -40.72 29.93
CA VAL A 361 23.15 -41.23 29.06
C VAL A 361 22.92 -42.71 29.37
N SER A 362 21.65 -43.10 29.49
CA SER A 362 21.27 -44.50 29.76
C SER A 362 21.49 -45.39 28.53
N SER A 363 21.49 -46.72 28.72
CA SER A 363 21.60 -47.67 27.61
C SER A 363 20.40 -47.55 26.64
N LEU A 364 20.63 -47.81 25.34
CA LEU A 364 19.58 -47.87 24.31
C LEU A 364 18.40 -48.76 24.71
N ASN A 365 18.68 -49.87 25.40
CA ASN A 365 17.66 -50.85 25.84
C ASN A 365 16.64 -50.27 26.83
N THR A 366 16.86 -49.06 27.34
CA THR A 366 15.90 -48.35 28.20
C THR A 366 14.82 -47.61 27.42
N VAL A 367 14.99 -47.46 26.09
CA VAL A 367 14.06 -46.75 25.21
C VAL A 367 13.13 -47.77 24.54
N PRO A 368 11.81 -47.73 24.80
CA PRO A 368 10.85 -48.60 24.12
C PRO A 368 10.91 -48.44 22.60
N GLY A 369 10.89 -49.57 21.88
CA GLY A 369 10.97 -49.56 20.41
C GLY A 369 12.35 -49.31 19.84
N ALA A 370 13.39 -49.11 20.67
CA ALA A 370 14.77 -48.93 20.21
C ALA A 370 15.64 -50.16 20.51
N SER A 371 16.46 -50.58 19.55
CA SER A 371 17.38 -51.70 19.74
C SER A 371 18.56 -51.68 18.76
N HIS A 372 19.66 -52.34 19.13
CA HIS A 372 20.74 -52.63 18.20
C HIS A 372 20.39 -53.86 17.36
N ARG A 373 20.59 -53.75 16.05
CA ARG A 373 20.49 -54.85 15.11
C ARG A 373 21.83 -55.59 15.01
N SER A 374 21.79 -56.85 14.58
CA SER A 374 22.99 -57.69 14.41
C SER A 374 23.93 -57.17 13.32
N ASP A 375 23.41 -56.37 12.38
CA ASP A 375 24.16 -55.69 11.31
C ASP A 375 24.85 -54.39 11.78
N GLY A 376 24.75 -54.03 13.07
CA GLY A 376 25.32 -52.81 13.64
C GLY A 376 24.44 -51.57 13.48
N CYS A 377 23.28 -51.68 12.82
CA CYS A 377 22.31 -50.59 12.73
C CYS A 377 21.54 -50.39 14.04
N VAL A 378 20.97 -49.20 14.20
CA VAL A 378 20.06 -48.86 15.30
C VAL A 378 18.65 -48.81 14.75
N GLN A 379 17.76 -49.59 15.34
CA GLN A 379 16.35 -49.57 15.04
C GLN A 379 15.61 -48.67 16.04
N LEU A 380 14.63 -47.91 15.57
CA LEU A 380 13.73 -47.11 16.39
C LEU A 380 12.30 -47.19 15.82
N ALA A 381 11.36 -47.73 16.58
CA ALA A 381 9.93 -47.67 16.27
C ALA A 381 9.30 -46.41 16.89
N ILE A 382 8.65 -45.58 16.07
CA ILE A 382 7.94 -44.39 16.51
C ILE A 382 6.46 -44.42 16.09
N PRO A 383 5.53 -43.89 16.89
CA PRO A 383 4.14 -43.79 16.50
C PRO A 383 3.96 -42.75 15.38
N VAL A 384 3.21 -43.11 14.35
CA VAL A 384 2.78 -42.21 13.29
C VAL A 384 1.66 -41.33 13.82
N THR A 385 2.02 -40.08 14.14
CA THR A 385 1.09 -39.06 14.63
C THR A 385 0.74 -38.06 13.53
N THR A 386 -0.25 -37.20 13.79
CA THR A 386 -0.58 -36.07 12.91
C THR A 386 0.61 -35.12 12.70
N GLN A 387 1.56 -35.04 13.64
CA GLN A 387 2.77 -34.24 13.50
C GLN A 387 3.76 -34.87 12.52
N VAL A 388 3.94 -36.20 12.59
CA VAL A 388 4.76 -36.96 11.64
C VAL A 388 4.23 -36.75 10.22
N LEU A 389 2.92 -36.96 10.02
CA LEU A 389 2.29 -36.81 8.70
C LEU A 389 2.22 -35.36 8.20
N ARG A 390 2.21 -34.37 9.10
CA ARG A 390 2.37 -32.95 8.73
C ARG A 390 3.79 -32.65 8.25
N GLY A 391 4.78 -33.36 8.77
CA GLY A 391 6.20 -33.17 8.47
C GLY A 391 6.92 -32.26 9.46
N SER A 392 6.51 -32.29 10.72
CA SER A 392 7.24 -31.66 11.82
C SER A 392 8.49 -32.49 12.16
N GLY A 393 9.52 -31.84 12.70
CA GLY A 393 10.63 -32.54 13.34
C GLY A 393 10.17 -33.33 14.57
N LEU A 394 10.98 -34.29 15.01
CA LEU A 394 10.66 -35.23 16.07
C LEU A 394 11.73 -35.18 17.16
N SER A 395 11.30 -35.13 18.42
CA SER A 395 12.21 -35.37 19.55
C SER A 395 12.56 -36.86 19.60
N ILE A 396 13.83 -37.17 19.81
CA ILE A 396 14.32 -38.52 20.03
C ILE A 396 15.00 -38.62 21.39
N GLU A 397 14.94 -39.80 21.99
CA GLU A 397 15.51 -40.02 23.32
C GLU A 397 17.06 -39.97 23.27
N PRO A 398 17.73 -39.38 24.28
CA PRO A 398 19.19 -39.29 24.34
C PRO A 398 19.96 -40.59 24.08
N PRO A 399 19.53 -41.77 24.59
CA PRO A 399 20.18 -43.06 24.28
C PRO A 399 20.18 -43.39 22.78
N VAL A 400 19.12 -43.01 22.05
CA VAL A 400 19.02 -43.23 20.60
C VAL A 400 20.03 -42.36 19.87
N ALA A 401 20.05 -41.05 20.18
CA ALA A 401 21.00 -40.11 19.58
C ALA A 401 22.45 -40.55 19.81
N GLN A 402 22.78 -40.98 21.02
CA GLN A 402 24.11 -41.49 21.33
C GLN A 402 24.44 -42.78 20.55
N ALA A 403 23.49 -43.71 20.45
CA ALA A 403 23.67 -44.97 19.71
C ALA A 403 23.93 -44.73 18.21
N ILE A 404 23.38 -43.65 17.63
CA ILE A 404 23.61 -43.27 16.22
C ILE A 404 24.80 -42.31 16.04
N GLY A 405 25.57 -42.04 17.10
CA GLY A 405 26.79 -41.25 17.06
C GLY A 405 26.59 -39.73 17.15
N VAL A 406 25.45 -39.26 17.65
CA VAL A 406 25.17 -37.84 17.90
C VAL A 406 25.32 -37.54 19.39
N ALA A 407 26.27 -36.67 19.73
CA ALA A 407 26.52 -36.21 21.09
C ALA A 407 26.01 -34.77 21.29
N PRO A 408 25.86 -34.29 22.55
CA PRO A 408 25.47 -32.91 22.82
C PRO A 408 26.36 -31.89 22.08
N GLY A 409 25.75 -30.93 21.40
CA GLY A 409 26.42 -29.92 20.59
C GLY A 409 26.76 -30.37 19.17
N LEU A 410 26.48 -31.62 18.80
CA LEU A 410 26.72 -32.14 17.45
C LEU A 410 25.41 -32.26 16.67
N SER A 411 25.56 -32.20 15.34
CA SER A 411 24.52 -32.51 14.37
C SER A 411 25.10 -33.48 13.35
N ARG A 412 24.26 -34.38 12.85
CA ARG A 412 24.60 -35.35 11.83
C ARG A 412 23.44 -35.53 10.86
N ASP A 413 23.75 -35.48 9.57
CA ASP A 413 22.78 -35.77 8.53
C ASP A 413 22.80 -37.26 8.19
N PHE A 414 21.61 -37.85 8.06
CA PHE A 414 21.43 -39.21 7.61
C PHE A 414 20.79 -39.20 6.23
N GLU A 415 21.48 -39.78 5.25
CA GLU A 415 21.01 -39.84 3.87
C GLU A 415 19.84 -40.83 3.72
N THR A 416 18.84 -40.44 2.95
CA THR A 416 17.68 -41.26 2.60
C THR A 416 17.38 -41.14 1.12
N ASP A 417 16.55 -42.04 0.58
CA ASP A 417 16.09 -41.96 -0.81
C ASP A 417 15.25 -40.71 -1.12
N HIS A 418 14.87 -39.94 -0.09
CA HIS A 418 14.07 -38.72 -0.20
C HIS A 418 14.83 -37.45 0.24
N GLY A 419 16.15 -37.55 0.39
CA GLY A 419 17.03 -36.48 0.84
C GLY A 419 17.47 -36.64 2.31
N PRO A 420 18.42 -35.81 2.76
CA PRO A 420 19.01 -35.94 4.08
C PRO A 420 18.02 -35.61 5.19
N VAL A 421 18.07 -36.39 6.27
CA VAL A 421 17.34 -36.13 7.52
C VAL A 421 18.37 -35.74 8.60
N PRO A 422 18.39 -34.49 9.06
CA PRO A 422 19.31 -34.07 10.11
C PRO A 422 18.88 -34.62 11.47
N VAL A 423 19.83 -35.02 12.29
CA VAL A 423 19.67 -35.27 13.73
C VAL A 423 20.63 -34.35 14.49
N ALA A 424 20.08 -33.49 15.34
CA ALA A 424 20.84 -32.49 16.09
C ALA A 424 20.58 -32.61 17.59
N TRP A 425 21.62 -32.38 18.38
CA TRP A 425 21.51 -32.28 19.83
C TRP A 425 21.95 -30.89 20.30
N ASP A 426 21.18 -29.85 19.96
CA ASP A 426 21.46 -28.49 20.42
C ASP A 426 21.29 -28.41 21.96
N PRO A 427 22.36 -28.07 22.71
CA PRO A 427 22.29 -27.97 24.16
C PRO A 427 21.29 -26.94 24.67
N ALA A 428 20.96 -25.92 23.87
CA ALA A 428 20.07 -24.83 24.23
C ALA A 428 18.59 -25.09 23.89
N GLU A 429 18.30 -26.18 23.17
CA GLU A 429 16.96 -26.48 22.69
C GLU A 429 16.21 -27.40 23.68
N PRO A 430 14.98 -27.01 24.11
CA PRO A 430 14.10 -27.90 24.84
C PRO A 430 13.77 -29.17 24.05
N ALA A 431 13.70 -30.30 24.74
CA ALA A 431 13.39 -31.61 24.14
C ALA A 431 14.38 -32.08 23.06
N ALA A 432 15.57 -31.48 22.95
CA ALA A 432 16.67 -32.08 22.22
C ALA A 432 17.14 -33.38 22.92
N PRO A 433 17.63 -34.39 22.18
CA PRO A 433 17.92 -34.37 20.74
C PRO A 433 16.70 -34.41 19.81
N ASN A 434 16.85 -33.82 18.63
CA ASN A 434 15.79 -33.68 17.63
C ASN A 434 16.22 -34.23 16.26
N MET A 435 15.29 -34.82 15.54
CA MET A 435 15.41 -35.29 14.17
C MET A 435 14.53 -34.46 13.23
N GLY A 436 14.97 -34.29 11.99
CA GLY A 436 14.17 -33.74 10.90
C GLY A 436 12.90 -34.55 10.60
N SER A 437 12.14 -34.07 9.63
CA SER A 437 10.85 -34.67 9.27
C SER A 437 10.98 -36.11 8.76
N ALA A 438 10.29 -37.05 9.40
CA ALA A 438 10.14 -38.43 8.94
C ALA A 438 8.97 -38.63 7.95
N ARG A 439 8.32 -37.55 7.50
CA ARG A 439 7.10 -37.63 6.68
C ARG A 439 7.28 -38.41 5.39
N GLN A 440 8.37 -38.15 4.67
CA GLN A 440 8.62 -38.82 3.39
C GLN A 440 8.87 -40.32 3.61
N LEU A 441 9.57 -40.68 4.69
CA LEU A 441 9.79 -42.07 5.09
C LEU A 441 8.48 -42.77 5.47
N ALA A 442 7.59 -42.09 6.18
CA ALA A 442 6.25 -42.60 6.51
C ALA A 442 5.41 -42.84 5.24
N HIS A 443 5.44 -41.91 4.28
CA HIS A 443 4.74 -42.07 3.01
C HIS A 443 5.33 -43.19 2.13
N ALA A 444 6.66 -43.38 2.15
CA ALA A 444 7.31 -44.41 1.35
C ALA A 444 6.90 -45.84 1.73
N VAL A 445 6.42 -46.04 2.97
CA VAL A 445 5.93 -47.33 3.48
C VAL A 445 4.41 -47.35 3.70
N ASP A 446 3.70 -46.39 3.11
CA ASP A 446 2.24 -46.24 3.19
C ASP A 446 1.69 -46.23 4.64
N ALA A 447 2.42 -45.61 5.58
CA ALA A 447 2.02 -45.59 6.99
C ALA A 447 0.84 -44.65 7.27
N GLU A 448 -0.11 -45.12 8.07
CA GLU A 448 -1.31 -44.39 8.48
C GLU A 448 -1.23 -43.88 9.92
N LEU A 449 -2.17 -43.01 10.30
CA LEU A 449 -2.27 -42.53 11.68
C LEU A 449 -2.53 -43.70 12.65
N GLY A 450 -1.66 -43.84 13.67
CA GLY A 450 -1.75 -44.89 14.68
C GLY A 450 -0.87 -46.11 14.43
N ASP A 451 -0.18 -46.15 13.29
CA ASP A 451 0.82 -47.16 12.95
C ASP A 451 2.16 -46.90 13.68
N LEU A 452 3.02 -47.93 13.76
CA LEU A 452 4.40 -47.78 14.20
C LEU A 452 5.35 -47.77 13.00
N LEU A 453 5.99 -46.63 12.77
CA LEU A 453 7.03 -46.47 11.75
C LEU A 453 8.37 -46.95 12.31
N VAL A 454 8.94 -47.97 11.68
CA VAL A 454 10.25 -48.51 12.06
C VAL A 454 11.35 -47.84 11.24
N LEU A 455 12.15 -47.03 11.92
CA LEU A 455 13.32 -46.35 11.38
C LEU A 455 14.58 -47.16 11.64
N ILE A 456 15.44 -47.29 10.63
CA ILE A 456 16.73 -47.96 10.73
C ILE A 456 17.82 -46.97 10.38
N PHE A 457 18.65 -46.66 11.36
CA PHE A 457 19.84 -45.83 11.22
C PHE A 457 21.07 -46.71 11.06
N ASP A 458 21.85 -46.45 10.01
CA ASP A 458 23.21 -46.97 9.90
C ASP A 458 24.19 -45.88 10.36
N PRO A 459 24.76 -45.99 11.58
CA PRO A 459 25.69 -44.99 12.10
C PRO A 459 27.06 -45.03 11.41
N VAL A 460 27.38 -46.07 10.64
CA VAL A 460 28.65 -46.15 9.91
C VAL A 460 28.49 -45.55 8.52
N ALA A 461 27.47 -45.97 7.77
CA ALA A 461 27.19 -45.45 6.44
C ALA A 461 26.58 -44.04 6.47
N GLY A 462 25.99 -43.62 7.59
CA GLY A 462 25.29 -42.35 7.70
C GLY A 462 23.98 -42.34 6.91
N THR A 463 23.25 -43.46 6.90
CA THR A 463 21.99 -43.60 6.17
C THR A 463 20.82 -43.85 7.11
N LEU A 464 19.62 -43.48 6.66
CA LEU A 464 18.36 -43.72 7.34
C LEU A 464 17.34 -44.28 6.35
N ARG A 465 16.67 -45.36 6.72
CA ARG A 465 15.58 -45.96 5.93
C ARG A 465 14.43 -46.40 6.83
N ALA A 466 13.24 -46.56 6.24
CA ALA A 466 12.10 -47.19 6.89
C ALA A 466 12.00 -48.66 6.47
N ASP A 467 11.80 -49.59 7.41
CA ASP A 467 11.74 -51.05 7.15
C ASP A 467 10.29 -51.59 7.12
N GLY A 468 9.29 -50.76 7.44
CA GLY A 468 7.86 -51.11 7.39
C GLY A 468 7.02 -50.52 8.52
N VAL A 469 5.76 -50.95 8.58
CA VAL A 469 4.77 -50.62 9.62
C VAL A 469 4.53 -51.83 10.52
N GLU A 470 4.77 -51.70 11.82
CA GLU A 470 4.26 -52.66 12.80
C GLU A 470 2.83 -52.26 13.20
N GLY A 471 1.91 -53.24 13.25
CA GLY A 471 0.46 -53.03 13.29
C GLY A 471 -0.05 -52.13 14.42
N LYS A 472 -1.27 -51.59 14.23
CA LYS A 472 -1.94 -50.58 15.07
C LYS A 472 -1.76 -50.80 16.57
N ILE A 473 -1.46 -49.71 17.28
CA ILE A 473 -1.53 -49.64 18.74
C ILE A 473 -3.00 -49.84 19.15
N THR A 474 -3.42 -51.08 19.42
CA THR A 474 -4.61 -51.35 20.23
C THR A 474 -4.25 -51.07 21.69
N GLY A 475 -4.99 -50.12 22.28
CA GLY A 475 -4.66 -49.42 23.53
C GLY A 475 -4.58 -50.25 24.80
#